data_AF-A0A925Z273-F1
#
_entry.id   AF-A0A925Z273-F1
#
_cell.length_a   1.000
_cell.length_b   1.000
_cell.length_c   1.000
_cell.angle_alpha   90.00
_cell.angle_beta   90.00
_cell.angle_gamma   90.00
#
_symmetry.space_group_name_H-M   'P 1'
#
loop_
_entity.id
_entity.type
_entity.pdbx_description
1 polymer ?
#
loop_
_entity_poly.entity_id
_entity_poly.type
_entity_poly.pdbx_seq_one_letter_code
_entity_poly.pdbx_strand_id
1 'polypeptide(L)'
;MSKKNAPKILTANQLLGGYSVFWAGSAWRADLEGASVASTPEAAAALMEKGQASEQANEVVGVYLVDVELDSNANPYPTHYREKMRVRARPSFWPDAADPSGVTPFKAFIITERKAA
;
A
#
# COMPACT_ATOMS: atom_id res chain seq x y z
N MET A 1 -12.23 -12.94 25.10
CA MET A 1 -11.80 -11.67 24.48
C MET A 1 -12.25 -11.70 23.02
N SER A 2 -13.41 -11.13 22.70
CA SER A 2 -13.92 -11.11 21.32
C SER A 2 -12.91 -10.36 20.45
N LYS A 3 -12.39 -11.04 19.41
CA LYS A 3 -11.60 -10.38 18.36
C LYS A 3 -12.49 -9.28 17.78
N LYS A 4 -12.24 -8.03 18.14
CA LYS A 4 -12.75 -6.89 17.38
C LYS A 4 -12.26 -7.12 15.96
N ASN A 5 -13.16 -7.20 14.99
CA ASN A 5 -12.79 -7.25 13.59
C ASN A 5 -12.23 -5.87 13.25
N ALA A 6 -10.93 -5.70 13.46
CA ALA A 6 -10.24 -4.52 13.00
C ALA A 6 -10.35 -4.49 11.47
N PRO A 7 -10.67 -3.35 10.88
CA PRO A 7 -10.66 -3.21 9.44
C PRO A 7 -9.29 -3.63 8.89
N LYS A 8 -9.28 -4.35 7.78
CA LYS A 8 -8.06 -4.85 7.14
C LYS A 8 -7.83 -4.18 5.81
N ILE A 9 -6.58 -3.92 5.47
CA ILE A 9 -6.17 -3.52 4.12
C ILE A 9 -5.23 -4.56 3.53
N LEU A 10 -5.18 -4.61 2.21
CA LEU A 10 -4.23 -5.43 1.47
C LEU A 10 -2.99 -4.61 1.13
N THR A 11 -1.82 -5.11 1.54
CA THR A 11 -0.51 -4.49 1.28
C THR A 11 0.38 -5.50 0.56
N ALA A 12 1.24 -5.00 -0.32
CA ALA A 12 2.21 -5.79 -1.05
C ALA A 12 3.43 -4.93 -1.41
N ASN A 13 4.48 -5.54 -1.96
CA ASN A 13 5.59 -4.80 -2.56
C ASN A 13 5.47 -4.87 -4.08
N GLN A 14 5.56 -3.73 -4.78
CA GLN A 14 5.54 -3.77 -6.24
C GLN A 14 6.87 -4.29 -6.77
N LEU A 15 6.83 -5.24 -7.70
CA LEU A 15 8.04 -5.90 -8.19
C LEU A 15 8.99 -4.96 -8.94
N LEU A 16 8.45 -4.16 -9.87
CA LEU A 16 9.24 -3.23 -10.67
C LEU A 16 9.72 -2.01 -9.87
N GLY A 17 8.88 -1.51 -8.96
CA GLY A 17 9.15 -0.30 -8.20
C GLY A 17 9.91 -0.52 -6.89
N GLY A 18 9.84 -1.74 -6.32
CA GLY A 18 10.44 -2.07 -5.02
C GLY A 18 9.85 -1.32 -3.83
N TYR A 19 8.70 -0.66 -4.00
CA TYR A 19 8.01 0.09 -2.94
C TYR A 19 6.69 -0.56 -2.53
N SER A 20 6.29 -0.25 -1.30
CA SER A 20 5.08 -0.80 -0.72
C SER A 20 3.85 -0.16 -1.34
N VAL A 21 2.89 -1.00 -1.75
CA VAL A 21 1.65 -0.61 -2.40
C VAL A 21 0.46 -1.20 -1.67
N PHE A 22 -0.64 -0.47 -1.72
CA PHE A 22 -1.93 -0.80 -1.12
C PHE A 22 -2.97 -0.97 -2.22
N TRP A 23 -3.86 -1.93 -2.05
CA TRP A 23 -4.92 -2.17 -3.03
C TRP A 23 -6.04 -1.16 -2.88
N ALA A 24 -6.35 -0.39 -3.92
CA ALA A 24 -7.42 0.61 -3.91
C ALA A 24 -8.76 0.11 -4.50
N GLY A 25 -8.91 -1.21 -4.69
CA GLY A 25 -10.14 -1.82 -5.24
C GLY A 25 -10.05 -2.16 -6.73
N SER A 26 -9.43 -1.27 -7.52
CA SER A 26 -9.19 -1.43 -8.96
C SER A 26 -7.71 -1.47 -9.35
N ALA A 27 -6.84 -0.84 -8.56
CA ALA A 27 -5.41 -0.75 -8.85
C ALA A 27 -4.59 -0.68 -7.56
N TRP A 28 -3.31 -1.07 -7.67
CA TRP A 28 -2.31 -0.82 -6.64
C TRP A 28 -1.95 0.67 -6.60
N ARG A 29 -1.88 1.24 -5.39
CA ARG A 29 -1.48 2.64 -5.13
C ARG A 29 -0.43 2.70 -4.03
N ALA A 30 0.48 3.66 -4.12
CA ALA A 30 1.45 3.91 -3.05
C ALA A 30 0.83 4.67 -1.86
N ASP A 31 -0.29 5.36 -2.09
CA ASP A 31 -0.97 6.15 -1.06
C ASP A 31 -1.95 5.30 -0.24
N LEU A 32 -1.88 5.45 1.08
CA LEU A 32 -2.73 4.72 2.03
C LEU A 32 -4.17 5.28 2.06
N GLU A 33 -4.36 6.57 1.81
CA GLU A 33 -5.65 7.28 1.94
C GLU A 33 -6.74 6.77 0.97
N GLY A 34 -6.36 6.08 -0.11
CA GLY A 34 -7.30 5.48 -1.07
C GLY A 34 -7.39 3.96 -1.00
N ALA A 35 -6.81 3.34 0.04
CA ALA A 35 -6.79 1.89 0.16
C ALA A 35 -8.19 1.32 0.42
N SER A 36 -8.48 0.18 -0.19
CA SER A 36 -9.71 -0.58 0.02
C SER A 36 -9.65 -1.24 1.39
N VAL A 37 -10.61 -0.90 2.23
CA VAL A 37 -10.71 -1.38 3.61
C VAL A 37 -11.79 -2.45 3.71
N ALA A 38 -11.39 -3.65 4.14
CA ALA A 38 -12.28 -4.76 4.43
C ALA A 38 -12.62 -4.80 5.92
N SER A 39 -13.86 -4.44 6.26
CA SER A 39 -14.38 -4.52 7.63
C SER A 39 -14.99 -5.90 7.97
N THR A 40 -15.22 -6.74 6.97
CA THR A 40 -15.78 -8.10 7.13
C THR A 40 -14.76 -9.18 6.76
N PRO A 41 -14.85 -10.37 7.37
CA PRO A 41 -13.95 -11.49 7.05
C PRO A 41 -14.10 -11.96 5.59
N GLU A 42 -15.31 -11.89 5.04
CA GLU A 42 -15.57 -12.21 3.62
C GLU A 42 -14.87 -11.22 2.68
N ALA A 43 -14.93 -9.93 2.98
CA ALA A 43 -14.22 -8.91 2.20
C ALA A 43 -12.69 -9.10 2.31
N ALA A 44 -12.18 -9.51 3.48
CA ALA A 44 -10.76 -9.77 3.66
C ALA A 44 -10.29 -10.97 2.81
N ALA A 45 -11.10 -12.03 2.72
CA ALA A 45 -10.82 -13.18 1.85
C ALA A 45 -10.81 -12.77 0.37
N ALA A 46 -11.81 -12.00 -0.07
CA ALA A 46 -11.88 -11.50 -1.45
C ALA A 46 -10.69 -10.59 -1.81
N LEU A 47 -10.21 -9.77 -0.87
CA LEU A 47 -8.99 -8.98 -1.07
C LEU A 47 -7.75 -9.88 -1.21
N MET A 48 -7.63 -10.91 -0.38
CA MET A 48 -6.50 -11.82 -0.44
C MET A 48 -6.44 -12.59 -1.76
N GLU A 49 -7.58 -13.02 -2.28
CA GLU A 49 -7.69 -13.67 -3.60
C GLU A 49 -7.24 -12.74 -4.74
N LYS A 50 -7.67 -11.47 -4.72
CA LYS A 50 -7.21 -10.46 -5.69
C LYS A 50 -5.71 -10.23 -5.62
N GLY A 51 -5.16 -10.19 -4.40
CA GLY A 51 -3.73 -10.05 -4.19
C GLY A 51 -2.95 -11.24 -4.74
N GLN A 52 -3.41 -12.46 -4.47
CA GLN A 52 -2.80 -13.68 -5.02
C GLN A 52 -2.84 -13.72 -6.55
N ALA A 53 -3.92 -13.25 -7.18
CA ALA A 53 -3.98 -13.11 -8.63
C ALA A 53 -2.93 -12.12 -9.15
N SER A 54 -2.73 -11.00 -8.45
CA SER A 54 -1.70 -10.00 -8.80
C SER A 54 -0.27 -10.53 -8.60
N GLU A 55 -0.07 -11.39 -7.60
CA GLU A 55 1.20 -12.06 -7.35
C GLU A 55 1.50 -13.12 -8.41
N GLN A 56 0.49 -13.89 -8.85
CA GLN A 56 0.62 -14.80 -10.00
C GLN A 56 0.89 -14.07 -11.32
N ALA A 57 0.38 -12.84 -11.46
CA ALA A 57 0.66 -11.97 -12.61
C ALA A 57 2.05 -11.30 -12.55
N ASN A 58 2.84 -11.56 -11.49
CA ASN A 58 4.15 -10.92 -11.25
C ASN A 58 4.08 -9.38 -11.19
N GLU A 59 2.95 -8.81 -10.75
CA GLU A 59 2.83 -7.37 -10.54
C GLU A 59 3.38 -6.95 -9.16
N VAL A 60 3.13 -7.79 -8.17
CA VAL A 60 3.45 -7.55 -6.75
C VAL A 60 3.97 -8.82 -6.09
N VAL A 61 4.66 -8.68 -4.97
CA VAL A 61 5.17 -9.80 -4.15
C VAL A 61 4.90 -9.54 -2.68
N GLY A 62 4.66 -10.62 -1.94
CA GLY A 62 4.51 -10.58 -0.49
C GLY A 62 3.21 -9.89 -0.11
N VAL A 63 2.13 -10.36 -0.71
CA VAL A 63 0.76 -9.90 -0.43
C VAL A 63 0.35 -10.36 0.96
N TYR A 64 -0.07 -9.43 1.81
CA TYR A 64 -0.67 -9.78 3.10
C TYR A 64 -1.71 -8.76 3.56
N LEU A 65 -2.51 -9.17 4.54
CA LEU A 65 -3.52 -8.34 5.17
C LEU A 65 -2.95 -7.65 6.41
N VAL A 66 -3.19 -6.35 6.52
CA VAL A 66 -2.80 -5.55 7.69
C VAL A 66 -4.03 -5.02 8.39
N ASP A 67 -4.03 -5.14 9.71
CA ASP A 67 -5.02 -4.48 10.57
C ASP A 67 -4.74 -2.97 10.62
N VAL A 68 -5.77 -2.19 10.28
CA VAL A 68 -5.76 -0.73 10.32
C VAL A 68 -6.85 -0.22 11.24
N GLU A 69 -6.62 0.99 11.76
CA GLU A 69 -7.64 1.82 12.38
C GLU A 69 -8.03 2.93 11.41
N LEU A 70 -9.32 3.25 11.36
CA LEU A 70 -9.80 4.39 10.58
C LEU A 70 -9.74 5.64 11.46
N ASP A 71 -9.07 6.69 11.00
CA ASP A 71 -9.15 8.00 11.64
C ASP A 71 -10.52 8.65 11.36
N SER A 72 -10.78 9.78 12.03
CA SER A 72 -12.00 10.60 11.93
C SER A 72 -12.39 10.97 10.49
N ASN A 73 -11.40 11.01 9.58
CA ASN A 73 -11.59 11.29 8.15
C ASN A 73 -11.73 10.02 7.28
N ALA A 74 -11.95 8.85 7.88
CA ALA A 74 -11.96 7.54 7.22
C ALA A 74 -10.63 7.15 6.53
N ASN A 75 -9.53 7.83 6.86
CA ASN A 75 -8.20 7.46 6.39
C ASN A 75 -7.70 6.24 7.18
N PRO A 76 -7.33 5.13 6.51
CA PRO A 76 -6.76 3.99 7.21
C PRO A 76 -5.38 4.35 7.74
N TYR A 77 -5.12 4.01 8.99
CA TYR A 77 -3.83 4.16 9.66
C TYR A 77 -3.38 2.81 10.22
N PRO A 78 -2.14 2.36 9.96
CA PRO A 78 -1.72 1.05 10.42
C PRO A 78 -1.54 1.03 11.93
N THR A 79 -2.09 0.01 12.61
CA THR A 79 -1.95 -0.11 14.06
C THR A 79 -0.53 -0.56 14.43
N HIS A 80 0.07 -1.43 13.62
CA HIS A 80 1.36 -2.06 13.90
C HIS A 80 2.56 -1.19 13.51
N TYR A 81 3.58 -1.11 14.39
CA TYR A 81 4.76 -0.25 14.20
C TYR A 81 5.54 -0.55 12.91
N ARG A 82 5.69 -1.84 12.54
CA ARG A 82 6.33 -2.21 11.26
C ARG A 82 5.63 -1.59 10.06
N GLU A 83 4.31 -1.53 10.06
CA GLU A 83 3.57 -0.96 8.94
C GLU A 83 3.59 0.57 8.98
N LYS A 84 3.57 1.19 10.17
CA LYS A 84 3.84 2.63 10.31
C LYS A 84 5.19 3.02 9.71
N MET A 85 6.21 2.18 9.92
CA MET A 85 7.49 2.35 9.26
C MET A 85 7.39 2.09 7.76
N ARG A 86 6.65 1.07 7.30
CA ARG A 86 6.48 0.77 5.87
C ARG A 86 5.86 1.93 5.07
N VAL A 87 4.90 2.63 5.65
CA VAL A 87 4.26 3.81 5.03
C VAL A 87 5.19 5.03 5.00
N ARG A 88 6.04 5.19 6.02
CA ARG A 88 6.94 6.35 6.15
C ARG A 88 8.33 6.12 5.57
N ALA A 89 8.76 4.87 5.47
CA ALA A 89 10.11 4.51 5.10
C ALA A 89 10.36 4.84 3.65
N ARG A 90 11.42 5.62 3.43
CA ARG A 90 12.03 5.79 2.12
C ARG A 90 12.87 4.55 1.81
N PRO A 91 12.94 4.12 0.55
CA PRO A 91 13.92 3.11 0.16
C PRO A 91 15.33 3.53 0.56
N SER A 92 16.15 2.60 1.04
CA SER A 92 17.50 2.89 1.54
C SER A 92 18.45 3.44 0.48
N PHE A 93 18.15 3.23 -0.80
CA PHE A 93 18.92 3.75 -1.94
C PHE A 93 18.43 5.13 -2.41
N TRP A 94 17.40 5.70 -1.79
CA TRP A 94 16.91 7.02 -2.20
C TRP A 94 17.97 8.08 -1.86
N PRO A 95 18.34 8.95 -2.82
CA PRO A 95 19.30 10.00 -2.53
C PRO A 95 18.76 10.91 -1.42
N ASP A 96 19.69 11.43 -0.62
CA ASP A 96 19.37 12.32 0.49
C ASP A 96 18.59 13.54 -0.03
N ALA A 97 17.74 14.13 0.81
CA ALA A 97 16.97 15.31 0.42
C ALA A 97 17.86 16.51 0.03
N ALA A 98 19.16 16.45 0.37
CA ALA A 98 20.18 17.42 0.04
C ALA A 98 20.96 17.11 -1.24
N ASP A 99 20.68 16.03 -1.98
CA ASP A 99 21.39 15.69 -3.21
C ASP A 99 20.93 16.58 -4.39
N PRO A 100 21.82 17.46 -4.93
CA PRO A 100 21.49 18.32 -6.06
C PRO A 100 21.48 17.60 -7.41
N SER A 101 21.83 16.31 -7.48
CA SER A 101 21.91 15.53 -8.72
C SER A 101 20.56 15.27 -9.41
N GLY A 102 19.43 15.58 -8.76
CA GLY A 102 18.13 15.67 -9.43
C GLY A 102 17.65 14.35 -10.02
N VAL A 103 17.98 13.20 -9.42
CA VAL A 103 17.29 11.95 -9.75
C VAL A 103 15.85 12.10 -9.25
N THR A 104 14.96 12.43 -10.19
CA THR A 104 13.54 12.70 -9.99
C THR A 104 12.96 11.78 -8.92
N PRO A 105 12.28 12.28 -7.88
CA PRO A 105 11.56 11.38 -6.99
C PRO A 105 10.55 10.65 -7.87
N PHE A 106 10.62 9.32 -7.94
CA PHE A 106 9.69 8.48 -8.70
C PHE A 106 8.22 8.75 -8.32
N LYS A 107 7.97 9.38 -7.15
CA LYS A 107 6.67 9.95 -6.77
C LYS A 107 6.12 10.97 -7.79
N ALA A 108 6.98 11.78 -8.41
CA ALA A 108 6.61 12.65 -9.53
C ALA A 108 6.35 11.84 -10.81
N PHE A 109 7.09 10.77 -11.08
CA PHE A 109 6.85 9.89 -12.24
C PHE A 109 5.45 9.24 -12.16
N ILE A 110 5.08 8.69 -11.00
CA ILE A 110 3.79 8.03 -10.77
C ILE A 110 2.60 9.01 -10.82
N ILE A 111 2.74 10.24 -10.30
CA ILE A 111 1.66 11.24 -10.33
C ILE A 111 1.46 11.81 -11.75
N THR A 112 2.53 11.89 -12.55
CA THR A 112 2.48 12.54 -13.86
C THR A 112 2.00 11.58 -14.96
N GLU A 113 2.33 10.29 -14.92
CA GLU A 113 1.91 9.34 -15.96
C GLU A 113 0.42 8.96 -15.91
N ARG A 114 -0.29 9.17 -14.79
CA ARG A 114 -1.76 8.92 -14.72
C ARG A 114 -2.62 10.12 -15.13
N LYS A 115 -2.04 11.27 -15.48
CA LYS A 115 -2.80 12.45 -15.97
C LYS A 115 -2.82 12.56 -17.51
N ALA A 116 -2.21 11.61 -18.21
CA ALA A 116 -2.05 11.62 -19.67
C ALA A 116 -2.72 10.43 -20.39
N ALA A 117 -3.56 9.65 -19.70
CA ALA A 117 -4.36 8.56 -20.29
C ALA A 117 -5.85 8.79 -20.04
#